data_AF-A0A9X7YQ90-F1
#
_entry.id   AF-A0A9X7YQ90-F1
#
_cell.length_a   1.000
_cell.length_b   1.000
_cell.length_c   1.000
_cell.angle_alpha   90.00
_cell.angle_beta   90.00
_cell.angle_gamma   90.00
#
_symmetry.space_group_name_H-M   'P 1'
#
loop_
_entity.id
_entity.type
_entity.pdbx_description
1 polymer ?
#
loop_
_entity_poly.entity_id
_entity_poly.type
_entity_poly.pdbx_seq_one_letter_code
_entity_poly.pdbx_strand_id
1 'polypeptide(L)'
;MKTTRYAAREPDAEGIIHYPDSEHAVWNTLIERQLKLLPGRACDKYLDGLDQLALPNDRIPQLGEVNRVLERATGWQVARVPALIPFQTFFELLASKRFPVATFIRTPEELDYLQEPDIFHEIFGHCPLLTNPWFAEFTHTYGQLGLAASKEERVYLARLYWMTVEFGLVDTPAGRRIYGGGILSSPKETLYSLSSEPEQQAFDPLEAMRTPYRIDILQPLYFVLPDLHRLFELAREDIMALVRQAMRLGLHQPKFPPKAA
;
A
#
# COMPACT_ATOMS: atom_id res chain seq x y z
N MET A 1 24.03 1.98 3.23
CA MET A 1 22.85 1.72 2.36
C MET A 1 22.54 0.26 2.47
N LYS A 2 21.28 -0.13 2.73
CA LYS A 2 20.90 -1.55 2.61
C LYS A 2 21.09 -1.96 1.14
N THR A 3 21.94 -2.94 0.88
CA THR A 3 22.13 -3.51 -0.46
C THR A 3 20.97 -4.47 -0.70
N THR A 4 20.05 -4.10 -1.60
CA THR A 4 19.07 -5.06 -2.12
C THR A 4 19.77 -6.03 -3.06
N ARG A 5 19.34 -7.31 -3.04
CA ARG A 5 19.74 -8.29 -4.05
C ARG A 5 18.97 -8.14 -5.36
N TYR A 6 17.92 -7.30 -5.36
CA TYR A 6 17.02 -7.10 -6.48
C TYR A 6 17.47 -5.94 -7.35
N ALA A 7 17.51 -6.19 -8.66
CA ALA A 7 17.66 -5.17 -9.66
C ALA A 7 16.31 -4.95 -10.34
N ALA A 8 15.78 -3.72 -10.25
CA ALA A 8 14.58 -3.35 -10.98
C ALA A 8 14.86 -3.44 -12.49
N ARG A 9 13.98 -4.13 -13.22
CA ARG A 9 14.08 -4.28 -14.68
C ARG A 9 13.94 -2.91 -15.35
N GLU A 10 14.75 -2.65 -16.36
CA GLU A 10 14.62 -1.45 -17.21
C GLU A 10 13.71 -1.78 -18.40
N PRO A 11 12.86 -0.83 -18.84
CA PRO A 11 12.15 -0.98 -20.10
C PRO A 11 13.11 -0.84 -21.31
N ASP A 12 12.72 -1.41 -22.44
CA ASP A 12 13.35 -1.14 -23.74
C ASP A 12 12.94 0.23 -24.32
N ALA A 13 13.33 0.50 -25.56
CA ALA A 13 13.07 1.79 -26.23
C ALA A 13 11.56 2.04 -26.45
N GLU A 14 10.76 0.97 -26.48
CA GLU A 14 9.32 0.96 -26.65
C GLU A 14 8.56 1.02 -25.30
N GLY A 15 9.27 1.03 -24.18
CA GLY A 15 8.68 1.05 -22.85
C GLY A 15 8.29 -0.33 -22.31
N ILE A 16 8.69 -1.41 -22.99
CA ILE A 16 8.36 -2.80 -22.62
C ILE A 16 9.42 -3.34 -21.67
N ILE A 17 8.95 -3.94 -20.57
CA ILE A 17 9.83 -4.59 -19.60
C ILE A 17 9.85 -6.08 -19.88
N HIS A 18 11.04 -6.60 -20.18
CA HIS A 18 11.27 -8.01 -20.46
C HIS A 18 11.54 -8.78 -19.16
N TYR A 19 10.51 -9.45 -18.66
CA TYR A 19 10.60 -10.38 -17.54
C TYR A 19 10.85 -11.81 -18.07
N PRO A 20 11.74 -12.60 -17.45
CA PRO A 20 11.89 -14.02 -17.79
C PRO A 20 10.68 -14.83 -17.32
N ASP A 21 10.44 -15.98 -17.95
CA ASP A 21 9.33 -16.89 -17.62
C ASP A 21 9.29 -17.28 -16.13
N SER A 22 10.44 -17.38 -15.47
CA SER A 22 10.52 -17.67 -14.04
C SER A 22 9.89 -16.57 -13.17
N GLU A 23 9.98 -15.31 -13.57
CA GLU A 23 9.36 -14.19 -12.84
C GLU A 23 7.85 -14.11 -13.11
N HIS A 24 7.42 -14.46 -14.33
CA HIS A 24 6.01 -14.66 -14.66
C HIS A 24 5.38 -15.81 -13.86
N ALA A 25 6.09 -16.92 -13.67
CA ALA A 25 5.63 -18.03 -12.84
C ALA A 25 5.45 -17.65 -11.36
N VAL A 26 6.34 -16.80 -10.82
CA VAL A 26 6.19 -16.26 -9.47
C VAL A 26 4.94 -15.39 -9.37
N TRP A 27 4.73 -14.47 -10.31
CA TRP A 27 3.51 -13.66 -10.36
C TRP A 27 2.26 -14.53 -10.38
N ASN A 28 2.22 -15.53 -11.26
CA ASN A 28 1.11 -16.46 -11.38
C ASN A 28 0.80 -17.19 -10.06
N THR A 29 1.84 -17.68 -9.38
CA THR A 29 1.70 -18.31 -8.07
C THR A 29 1.11 -17.35 -7.03
N LEU A 30 1.58 -16.09 -7.00
CA LEU A 30 1.14 -15.08 -6.04
C LEU A 30 -0.32 -14.66 -6.30
N ILE A 31 -0.67 -14.33 -7.54
CA ILE A 31 -2.01 -13.86 -7.90
C ILE A 31 -3.06 -14.97 -7.73
N GLU A 32 -2.78 -16.20 -8.17
CA GLU A 32 -3.71 -17.32 -8.00
C GLU A 32 -3.98 -17.62 -6.52
N ARG A 33 -2.95 -17.53 -5.68
CA ARG A 33 -3.09 -17.72 -4.23
C ARG A 33 -3.94 -16.62 -3.61
N GLN A 34 -3.66 -15.35 -3.93
CA GLN A 34 -4.42 -14.24 -3.35
C GLN A 34 -5.86 -14.21 -3.83
N LEU A 35 -6.15 -14.42 -5.12
CA LEU A 35 -7.51 -14.45 -5.64
C LEU A 35 -8.42 -15.46 -4.93
N LYS A 36 -7.87 -16.57 -4.42
CA LYS A 36 -8.61 -17.55 -3.61
C LYS A 36 -8.92 -17.06 -2.19
N LEU A 37 -8.12 -16.14 -1.65
CA LEU A 37 -8.24 -15.62 -0.29
C LEU A 37 -9.09 -14.35 -0.20
N LEU A 38 -9.14 -13.52 -1.25
CA LEU A 38 -9.85 -12.24 -1.25
C LEU A 38 -11.37 -12.34 -1.01
N PRO A 39 -12.12 -13.34 -1.51
CA PRO A 39 -13.57 -13.40 -1.34
C PRO A 39 -13.98 -13.36 0.15
N GLY A 40 -14.86 -12.41 0.49
CA GLY A 40 -15.31 -12.17 1.86
C GLY A 40 -14.30 -11.46 2.77
N ARG A 41 -13.10 -11.10 2.25
CA ARG A 41 -12.04 -10.42 3.02
C ARG A 41 -11.69 -9.05 2.46
N ALA A 42 -11.47 -8.93 1.16
CA ALA A 42 -11.22 -7.64 0.53
C ALA A 42 -12.49 -6.79 0.47
N CYS A 43 -12.36 -5.47 0.54
CA CYS A 43 -13.50 -4.57 0.38
C CYS A 43 -13.96 -4.51 -1.09
N ASP A 44 -15.25 -4.24 -1.29
CA ASP A 44 -15.85 -4.25 -2.64
C ASP A 44 -15.16 -3.24 -3.58
N LYS A 45 -14.72 -2.09 -3.06
CA LYS A 45 -14.01 -1.08 -3.87
C LYS A 45 -12.65 -1.55 -4.38
N TYR A 46 -11.98 -2.43 -3.65
CA TYR A 46 -10.76 -3.07 -4.13
C TYR A 46 -11.10 -4.08 -5.23
N LEU A 47 -12.13 -4.90 -5.04
CA LEU A 47 -12.57 -5.90 -6.03
C LEU A 47 -13.04 -5.25 -7.34
N ASP A 48 -13.84 -4.16 -7.25
CA ASP A 48 -14.25 -3.33 -8.39
C ASP A 48 -13.03 -2.82 -9.18
N GLY A 49 -11.96 -2.42 -8.47
CA GLY A 49 -10.72 -1.96 -9.07
C GLY A 49 -9.91 -3.07 -9.71
N LEU A 50 -9.88 -4.25 -9.09
CA LEU A 50 -9.19 -5.43 -9.61
C LEU A 50 -9.81 -5.90 -10.92
N ASP A 51 -11.14 -5.91 -10.99
CA ASP A 51 -11.90 -6.23 -12.20
C ASP A 51 -11.64 -5.20 -13.32
N GLN A 52 -11.58 -3.91 -12.99
CA GLN A 52 -11.25 -2.85 -13.96
C GLN A 52 -9.84 -2.97 -14.52
N LEU A 53 -8.85 -3.27 -13.65
CA LEU A 53 -7.47 -3.43 -14.07
C LEU A 53 -7.27 -4.66 -14.96
N ALA A 54 -8.13 -5.68 -14.81
CA ALA A 54 -8.08 -6.92 -15.58
C ALA A 54 -6.66 -7.51 -15.64
N LEU A 55 -6.01 -7.59 -14.47
CA LEU A 55 -4.62 -8.01 -14.37
C LEU A 55 -4.45 -9.43 -14.93
N PRO A 56 -3.41 -9.69 -15.76
CA PRO A 56 -3.12 -11.03 -16.23
C PRO A 56 -2.75 -11.95 -15.07
N ASN A 57 -3.25 -13.18 -15.09
CA ASN A 57 -2.93 -14.17 -14.07
C ASN A 57 -1.64 -14.92 -14.39
N ASP A 58 -1.23 -15.02 -15.65
CA ASP A 58 -0.16 -15.88 -16.15
C ASP A 58 1.17 -15.14 -16.39
N ARG A 59 1.17 -13.81 -16.31
CA ARG A 59 2.36 -12.97 -16.49
C ARG A 59 2.29 -11.69 -15.66
N ILE A 60 3.44 -11.05 -15.51
CA ILE A 60 3.53 -9.71 -14.92
C ILE A 60 2.93 -8.71 -15.92
N PRO A 61 2.03 -7.79 -15.50
CA PRO A 61 1.49 -6.75 -16.37
C PRO A 61 2.55 -5.73 -16.76
N GLN A 62 2.45 -5.19 -17.97
CA GLN A 62 3.23 -4.02 -18.37
C GLN A 62 2.64 -2.76 -17.71
N LEU A 63 3.50 -1.81 -17.32
CA LEU A 63 3.05 -0.59 -16.64
C LEU A 63 2.07 0.23 -17.51
N GLY A 64 2.28 0.26 -18.83
CA GLY A 64 1.36 0.90 -19.76
C GLY A 64 -0.04 0.28 -19.81
N GLU A 65 -0.18 -1.02 -19.50
CA GLU A 65 -1.49 -1.67 -19.40
C GLU A 65 -2.27 -1.15 -18.18
N VAL A 66 -1.59 -1.04 -17.04
CA VAL A 66 -2.14 -0.49 -15.80
C VAL A 66 -2.46 1.01 -15.95
N ASN A 67 -1.55 1.78 -16.54
CA ASN A 67 -1.71 3.24 -16.74
C ASN A 67 -2.95 3.59 -17.55
N ARG A 68 -3.24 2.85 -18.63
CA ARG A 68 -4.45 3.10 -19.44
C ARG A 68 -5.74 3.08 -18.62
N VAL A 69 -5.81 2.22 -17.61
CA VAL A 69 -6.98 2.10 -16.73
C VAL A 69 -6.96 3.20 -15.67
N LEU A 70 -5.83 3.37 -14.97
CA LEU A 70 -5.71 4.38 -13.90
C LEU A 70 -5.92 5.81 -14.41
N GLU A 71 -5.39 6.14 -15.59
CA GLU A 71 -5.53 7.48 -16.19
C GLU A 71 -6.99 7.78 -16.48
N ARG A 72 -7.72 6.80 -17.04
CA ARG A 72 -9.15 6.93 -17.32
C ARG A 72 -9.98 7.04 -16.03
N ALA A 73 -9.64 6.28 -15.00
CA ALA A 73 -10.43 6.21 -13.78
C ALA A 73 -10.28 7.45 -12.89
N THR A 74 -9.03 7.90 -12.66
CA THR A 74 -8.73 8.94 -11.65
C THR A 74 -7.61 9.90 -12.06
N GLY A 75 -7.08 9.75 -13.27
CA GLY A 75 -5.91 10.52 -13.76
C GLY A 75 -4.60 10.09 -13.12
N TRP A 76 -4.57 8.94 -12.45
CA TRP A 76 -3.37 8.35 -11.90
C TRP A 76 -2.61 7.52 -12.94
N GLN A 77 -1.34 7.32 -12.69
CA GLN A 77 -0.50 6.36 -13.42
C GLN A 77 0.50 5.74 -12.44
N VAL A 78 1.08 4.60 -12.79
CA VAL A 78 2.28 4.07 -12.15
C VAL A 78 3.53 4.64 -12.80
N ALA A 79 4.57 4.83 -11.99
CA ALA A 79 5.89 5.27 -12.42
C ALA A 79 6.94 4.24 -12.01
N ARG A 80 7.71 3.77 -12.99
CA ARG A 80 8.83 2.86 -12.75
C ARG A 80 9.87 3.52 -11.84
N VAL A 81 10.28 2.81 -10.80
CA VAL A 81 11.35 3.22 -9.88
C VAL A 81 12.35 2.09 -9.66
N PRO A 82 13.59 2.39 -9.23
CA PRO A 82 14.47 1.37 -8.69
C PRO A 82 13.88 0.74 -7.41
N ALA A 83 14.48 -0.34 -6.92
CA ALA A 83 14.01 -1.06 -5.74
C ALA A 83 13.85 -0.17 -4.48
N LEU A 84 14.65 0.89 -4.35
CA LEU A 84 14.55 1.85 -3.27
C LEU A 84 14.69 3.28 -3.81
N ILE A 85 13.81 4.18 -3.37
CA ILE A 85 13.87 5.61 -3.70
C ILE A 85 13.92 6.48 -2.44
N PRO A 86 14.50 7.69 -2.51
CA PRO A 86 14.40 8.66 -1.43
C PRO A 86 12.94 9.08 -1.17
N PHE A 87 12.61 9.41 0.08
CA PHE A 87 11.28 9.93 0.44
C PHE A 87 10.85 11.14 -0.39
N GLN A 88 11.81 12.01 -0.72
CA GLN A 88 11.56 13.19 -1.56
C GLN A 88 10.94 12.77 -2.91
N THR A 89 11.57 11.83 -3.61
CA THR A 89 11.10 11.28 -4.88
C THR A 89 9.74 10.58 -4.73
N PHE A 90 9.55 9.83 -3.65
CA PHE A 90 8.25 9.18 -3.36
C PHE A 90 7.12 10.21 -3.29
N PHE A 91 7.29 11.28 -2.50
CA PHE A 91 6.26 12.32 -2.36
C PHE A 91 6.05 13.13 -3.64
N GLU A 92 7.12 13.45 -4.39
CA GLU A 92 7.01 14.12 -5.70
C GLU A 92 6.16 13.32 -6.70
N LEU A 93 6.34 12.00 -6.71
CA LEU A 93 5.56 11.10 -7.57
C LEU A 93 4.09 11.11 -7.15
N LEU A 94 3.77 10.87 -5.88
CA LEU A 94 2.38 10.86 -5.40
C LEU A 94 1.69 12.22 -5.59
N ALA A 95 2.38 13.32 -5.31
CA ALA A 95 1.88 14.69 -5.53
C ALA A 95 1.60 14.99 -7.01
N SER A 96 2.15 14.19 -7.92
CA SER A 96 1.93 14.29 -9.37
C SER A 96 0.99 13.20 -9.89
N LYS A 97 0.25 12.50 -9.01
CA LYS A 97 -0.60 11.34 -9.32
C LYS A 97 0.15 10.19 -10.01
N ARG A 98 1.40 9.96 -9.60
CA ARG A 98 2.26 8.88 -10.08
C ARG A 98 2.57 7.95 -8.92
N PHE A 99 2.09 6.71 -8.97
CA PHE A 99 2.37 5.72 -7.93
C PHE A 99 3.68 4.97 -8.24
N PRO A 100 4.69 5.01 -7.37
CA PRO A 100 5.98 4.37 -7.64
C PRO A 100 5.83 2.85 -7.66
N VAL A 101 6.40 2.20 -8.68
CA VAL A 101 6.43 0.74 -8.80
C VAL A 101 7.86 0.28 -9.06
N ALA A 102 8.40 -0.50 -8.13
CA ALA A 102 9.68 -1.16 -8.32
C ALA A 102 9.51 -2.34 -9.29
N THR A 103 10.21 -2.31 -10.42
CA THR A 103 10.02 -3.29 -11.51
C THR A 103 10.81 -4.58 -11.35
N PHE A 104 10.81 -5.13 -10.14
CA PHE A 104 11.30 -6.47 -9.85
C PHE A 104 10.21 -7.27 -9.13
N ILE A 105 10.31 -8.59 -9.14
CA ILE A 105 9.45 -9.48 -8.36
C ILE A 105 10.30 -10.30 -7.38
N ARG A 106 9.74 -10.64 -6.22
CA ARG A 106 10.40 -11.51 -5.23
C ARG A 106 10.79 -12.87 -5.82
N THR A 107 11.73 -13.58 -5.18
CA THR A 107 12.11 -14.92 -5.65
C THR A 107 11.17 -15.99 -5.08
N PRO A 108 11.16 -17.22 -5.64
CA PRO A 108 10.39 -18.33 -5.08
C PRO A 108 10.62 -18.58 -3.58
N GLU A 109 11.85 -18.37 -3.09
CA GLU A 109 12.22 -18.57 -1.68
C GLU A 109 11.60 -17.51 -0.75
N GLU A 110 11.19 -16.36 -1.29
CA GLU A 110 10.61 -15.23 -0.56
C GLU A 110 9.11 -15.05 -0.87
N LEU A 111 8.45 -16.06 -1.46
CA LEU A 111 7.02 -16.04 -1.80
C LEU A 111 6.12 -15.64 -0.62
N ASP A 112 6.49 -16.04 0.59
CA ASP A 112 5.69 -15.83 1.79
C ASP A 112 5.97 -14.50 2.49
N TYR A 113 7.15 -13.91 2.27
CA TYR A 113 7.53 -12.63 2.84
C TYR A 113 8.79 -12.08 2.17
N LEU A 114 8.69 -10.82 1.75
CA LEU A 114 9.82 -10.00 1.32
C LEU A 114 9.69 -8.65 2.04
N GLN A 115 10.80 -8.15 2.60
CA GLN A 115 10.80 -6.87 3.30
C GLN A 115 10.68 -5.66 2.34
N GLU A 116 11.21 -5.80 1.13
CA GLU A 116 11.19 -4.75 0.11
C GLU A 116 9.89 -4.84 -0.71
N PRO A 117 9.22 -3.72 -1.01
CA PRO A 117 8.04 -3.77 -1.86
C PRO A 117 8.45 -4.12 -3.30
N ASP A 118 7.85 -5.17 -3.84
CA ASP A 118 8.06 -5.62 -5.22
C ASP A 118 6.85 -5.28 -6.10
N ILE A 119 6.95 -5.57 -7.40
CA ILE A 119 5.89 -5.24 -8.36
C ILE A 119 4.53 -5.86 -8.01
N PHE A 120 4.51 -7.03 -7.35
CA PHE A 120 3.26 -7.64 -6.92
C PHE A 120 2.62 -6.85 -5.78
N HIS A 121 3.40 -6.46 -4.77
CA HIS A 121 2.90 -5.60 -3.70
C HIS A 121 2.29 -4.30 -4.25
N GLU A 122 2.99 -3.63 -5.17
CA GLU A 122 2.54 -2.33 -5.68
C GLU A 122 1.34 -2.45 -6.62
N ILE A 123 1.41 -3.35 -7.62
CA ILE A 123 0.36 -3.47 -8.63
C ILE A 123 -0.85 -4.21 -8.07
N PHE A 124 -0.66 -5.35 -7.41
CA PHE A 124 -1.80 -6.11 -6.89
C PHE A 124 -2.34 -5.51 -5.60
N GLY A 125 -1.47 -5.05 -4.70
CA GLY A 125 -1.89 -4.52 -3.39
C GLY A 125 -2.55 -3.14 -3.48
N HIS A 126 -1.95 -2.20 -4.23
CA HIS A 126 -2.34 -0.79 -4.17
C HIS A 126 -3.11 -0.29 -5.39
N CYS A 127 -2.72 -0.69 -6.61
CA CYS A 127 -3.30 -0.11 -7.83
C CYS A 127 -4.81 -0.30 -8.00
N PRO A 128 -5.46 -1.40 -7.57
CA PRO A 128 -6.92 -1.53 -7.66
C PRO A 128 -7.65 -0.36 -6.99
N LEU A 129 -7.22 0.06 -5.80
CA LEU A 129 -7.86 1.17 -5.09
C LEU A 129 -7.53 2.54 -5.67
N LEU A 130 -6.47 2.69 -6.47
CA LEU A 130 -6.22 3.92 -7.22
C LEU A 130 -7.25 4.16 -8.32
N THR A 131 -8.07 3.16 -8.70
CA THR A 131 -9.24 3.37 -9.56
C THR A 131 -10.41 4.06 -8.82
N ASN A 132 -10.39 4.07 -7.49
CA ASN A 132 -11.42 4.69 -6.68
C ASN A 132 -11.08 6.16 -6.40
N PRO A 133 -11.98 7.12 -6.67
CA PRO A 133 -11.69 8.56 -6.53
C PRO A 133 -11.45 8.99 -5.08
N TRP A 134 -12.01 8.31 -4.08
CA TRP A 134 -11.82 8.66 -2.67
C TRP A 134 -10.41 8.32 -2.20
N PHE A 135 -9.97 7.10 -2.49
CA PHE A 135 -8.64 6.64 -2.17
C PHE A 135 -7.58 7.40 -2.97
N ALA A 136 -7.82 7.59 -4.28
CA ALA A 136 -6.94 8.35 -5.17
C ALA A 136 -6.73 9.81 -4.72
N GLU A 137 -7.77 10.49 -4.24
CA GLU A 137 -7.67 11.87 -3.73
C GLU A 137 -6.88 11.93 -2.42
N PHE A 138 -7.11 10.98 -1.51
CA PHE A 138 -6.35 10.87 -0.27
C PHE A 138 -4.87 10.66 -0.54
N THR A 139 -4.50 9.70 -1.40
CA THR A 139 -3.10 9.41 -1.75
C THR A 139 -2.42 10.60 -2.44
N HIS A 140 -3.16 11.37 -3.24
CA HIS A 140 -2.65 12.56 -3.91
C HIS A 140 -2.36 13.67 -2.89
N THR A 141 -3.33 13.95 -2.02
CA THR A 141 -3.19 14.91 -0.92
C THR A 141 -2.03 14.54 0.00
N TYR A 142 -1.93 13.26 0.36
CA TYR A 142 -0.82 12.73 1.15
C TYR A 142 0.54 13.02 0.50
N GLY A 143 0.66 12.80 -0.81
CA GLY A 143 1.85 13.16 -1.59
C GLY A 143 2.22 14.63 -1.47
N GLN A 144 1.25 15.52 -1.67
CA GLN A 144 1.44 16.97 -1.60
C GLN A 144 1.88 17.43 -0.20
N LEU A 145 1.24 16.90 0.85
CA LEU A 145 1.58 17.23 2.23
C LEU A 145 3.00 16.75 2.59
N GLY A 146 3.33 15.50 2.25
CA GLY A 146 4.66 14.96 2.51
C GLY A 146 5.77 15.71 1.79
N LEU A 147 5.49 16.24 0.59
CA LEU A 147 6.43 17.06 -0.17
C LEU A 147 6.79 18.36 0.58
N ALA A 148 5.79 19.02 1.17
CA ALA A 148 5.95 20.26 1.92
C ALA A 148 6.42 20.07 3.38
N ALA A 149 6.28 18.87 3.94
CA ALA A 149 6.55 18.56 5.34
C ALA A 149 8.05 18.48 5.68
N SER A 150 8.38 18.82 6.94
CA SER A 150 9.72 18.59 7.51
C SER A 150 10.04 17.09 7.63
N LYS A 151 11.31 16.75 7.88
CA LYS A 151 11.72 15.36 8.11
C LYS A 151 10.97 14.73 9.29
N GLU A 152 10.76 15.49 10.37
CA GLU A 152 10.08 15.06 11.59
C GLU A 152 8.58 14.86 11.34
N GLU A 153 7.95 15.80 10.63
CA GLU A 153 6.54 15.71 10.24
C GLU A 153 6.29 14.50 9.33
N ARG A 154 7.20 14.21 8.39
CA ARG A 154 7.14 13.03 7.50
C ARG A 154 7.10 11.72 8.27
N VAL A 155 7.68 11.63 9.48
CA VAL A 155 7.59 10.41 10.32
C VAL A 155 6.17 10.16 10.79
N TYR A 156 5.41 11.19 11.12
CA TYR A 156 4.01 11.07 11.54
C TYR A 156 3.10 10.79 10.33
N LEU A 157 3.35 11.44 9.19
CA LEU A 157 2.68 11.11 7.94
C LEU A 157 2.95 9.64 7.54
N ALA A 158 4.16 9.11 7.71
CA ALA A 158 4.45 7.71 7.43
C ALA A 158 3.62 6.76 8.29
N ARG A 159 3.36 7.09 9.56
CA ARG A 159 2.44 6.31 10.42
C ARG A 159 1.01 6.36 9.91
N LEU A 160 0.52 7.55 9.52
CA LEU A 160 -0.82 7.67 8.96
C LEU A 160 -0.96 6.77 7.73
N TYR A 161 0.02 6.80 6.82
CA TYR A 161 0.04 5.95 5.62
C TYR A 161 0.09 4.46 5.97
N TRP A 162 0.94 4.08 6.92
CA TRP A 162 1.03 2.70 7.40
C TRP A 162 -0.30 2.17 7.95
N MET A 163 -0.95 2.97 8.81
CA MET A 163 -2.22 2.60 9.45
C MET A 163 -3.43 2.71 8.53
N THR A 164 -3.25 3.22 7.30
CA THR A 164 -4.31 3.36 6.31
C THR A 164 -4.00 2.58 5.03
N VAL A 165 -3.22 3.18 4.13
CA VAL A 165 -2.90 2.64 2.80
C VAL A 165 -2.23 1.26 2.88
N GLU A 166 -1.38 1.00 3.87
CA GLU A 166 -0.70 -0.30 3.98
C GLU A 166 -1.50 -1.36 4.76
N PHE A 167 -1.99 -1.00 5.96
CA PHE A 167 -2.60 -1.95 6.90
C PHE A 167 -3.99 -1.51 7.39
N GLY A 168 -4.77 -0.86 6.53
CA GLY A 168 -6.12 -0.42 6.86
C GLY A 168 -7.20 -1.50 6.70
N LEU A 169 -8.14 -1.51 7.65
CA LEU A 169 -9.41 -2.24 7.58
C LEU A 169 -10.58 -1.27 7.42
N VAL A 170 -11.70 -1.77 6.92
CA VAL A 170 -12.92 -0.96 6.71
C VAL A 170 -14.15 -1.77 7.07
N ASP A 171 -15.08 -1.16 7.80
CA ASP A 171 -16.38 -1.77 8.08
C ASP A 171 -17.31 -1.61 6.86
N THR A 172 -18.13 -2.63 6.64
CA THR A 172 -19.14 -2.65 5.58
C THR A 172 -20.44 -3.24 6.13
N PRO A 173 -21.59 -3.09 5.44
CA PRO A 173 -22.83 -3.77 5.83
C PRO A 173 -22.69 -5.30 5.92
N ALA A 174 -21.74 -5.89 5.18
CA ALA A 174 -21.46 -7.33 5.20
C ALA A 174 -20.36 -7.72 6.21
N GLY A 175 -19.97 -6.81 7.10
CA GLY A 175 -18.92 -6.96 8.09
C GLY A 175 -17.58 -6.36 7.67
N ARG A 176 -16.57 -6.53 8.52
CA ARG A 176 -15.23 -5.95 8.34
C ARG A 176 -14.52 -6.52 7.11
N ARG A 177 -13.81 -5.66 6.39
CA ARG A 177 -13.04 -5.96 5.17
C ARG A 177 -11.69 -5.26 5.18
N ILE A 178 -10.86 -5.61 4.20
CA ILE A 178 -9.49 -5.13 4.03
C ILE A 178 -9.44 -4.14 2.87
N TYR A 179 -8.73 -3.04 3.06
CA TYR A 179 -8.33 -2.13 1.96
C TYR A 179 -6.82 -1.84 1.93
N GLY A 180 -6.07 -2.15 2.99
CA GLY A 180 -4.63 -1.94 3.03
C GLY A 180 -3.87 -2.84 2.05
N GLY A 181 -3.04 -2.25 1.19
CA GLY A 181 -2.31 -2.97 0.13
C GLY A 181 -1.25 -3.95 0.66
N GLY A 182 -0.65 -3.66 1.81
CA GLY A 182 0.25 -4.58 2.52
C GLY A 182 -0.46 -5.85 3.00
N ILE A 183 -1.73 -5.74 3.39
CA ILE A 183 -2.56 -6.89 3.75
C ILE A 183 -2.99 -7.64 2.48
N LEU A 184 -3.49 -6.93 1.48
CA LEU A 184 -4.03 -7.51 0.24
C LEU A 184 -2.99 -8.23 -0.62
N SER A 185 -1.72 -7.89 -0.47
CA SER A 185 -0.59 -8.55 -1.15
C SER A 185 0.11 -9.63 -0.30
N SER A 186 -0.38 -9.90 0.91
CA SER A 186 0.20 -10.87 1.86
C SER A 186 -0.84 -11.90 2.30
N PRO A 187 -0.64 -13.21 2.03
CA PRO A 187 -1.58 -14.24 2.47
C PRO A 187 -1.67 -14.34 4.00
N LYS A 188 -0.54 -14.16 4.69
CA LYS A 188 -0.48 -14.21 6.15
C LYS A 188 -1.27 -13.07 6.77
N GLU A 189 -1.08 -11.84 6.29
CA GLU A 189 -1.82 -10.69 6.81
C GLU A 189 -3.30 -10.73 6.42
N THR A 190 -3.63 -11.19 5.21
CA THR A 190 -5.04 -11.36 4.79
C THR A 190 -5.83 -12.26 5.74
N LEU A 191 -5.22 -13.33 6.26
CA LEU A 191 -5.85 -14.22 7.23
C LEU A 191 -5.79 -13.67 8.67
N TYR A 192 -4.63 -13.14 9.06
CA TYR A 192 -4.37 -12.70 10.43
C TYR A 192 -5.16 -11.43 10.81
N SER A 193 -5.21 -10.44 9.93
CA SER A 193 -5.85 -9.13 10.19
C SER A 193 -7.35 -9.20 10.52
N LEU A 194 -8.05 -10.23 10.05
CA LEU A 194 -9.47 -10.47 10.32
C LEU A 194 -9.72 -11.56 11.37
N SER A 195 -8.67 -12.10 11.98
CA SER A 195 -8.78 -13.06 13.08
C SER A 195 -9.06 -12.36 14.42
N SER A 196 -9.20 -13.13 15.49
CA SER A 196 -9.33 -12.61 16.86
C SER A 196 -8.00 -12.27 17.53
N GLU A 197 -6.87 -12.48 16.86
CA GLU A 197 -5.52 -12.32 17.43
C GLU A 197 -5.07 -10.85 17.53
N PRO A 198 -5.14 -10.03 16.46
CA PRO A 198 -4.72 -8.63 16.55
C PRO A 198 -5.80 -7.75 17.17
N GLU A 199 -5.38 -6.66 17.79
CA GLU A 199 -6.30 -5.60 18.19
C GLU A 199 -6.82 -4.86 16.96
N GLN A 200 -8.09 -4.47 17.00
CA GLN A 200 -8.72 -3.69 15.94
C GLN A 200 -9.43 -2.50 16.59
N GLN A 201 -9.04 -1.29 16.22
CA GLN A 201 -9.56 -0.04 16.79
C GLN A 201 -10.25 0.80 15.72
N ALA A 202 -11.31 1.52 16.09
CA ALA A 202 -11.91 2.52 15.20
C ALA A 202 -10.86 3.56 14.77
N PHE A 203 -10.89 3.95 13.50
CA PHE A 203 -9.93 4.90 12.95
C PHE A 203 -10.09 6.30 13.55
N ASP A 204 -8.99 6.79 14.13
CA ASP A 204 -8.79 8.18 14.49
C ASP A 204 -7.41 8.63 13.96
N PRO A 205 -7.32 9.71 13.18
CA PRO A 205 -6.07 10.11 12.54
C PRO A 205 -4.99 10.54 13.55
N LEU A 206 -5.38 11.11 14.70
CA LEU A 206 -4.43 11.52 15.73
C LEU A 206 -3.84 10.30 16.42
N GLU A 207 -4.65 9.32 16.80
CA GLU A 207 -4.20 8.07 17.42
C GLU A 207 -3.37 7.23 16.45
N ALA A 208 -3.78 7.15 15.17
CA ALA A 208 -3.00 6.46 14.12
C ALA A 208 -1.59 7.06 13.99
N MET A 209 -1.47 8.39 13.94
CA MET A 209 -0.19 9.08 13.85
C MET A 209 0.68 8.98 15.11
N ARG A 210 0.09 8.68 16.26
CA ARG A 210 0.83 8.51 17.52
C ARG A 210 1.22 7.06 17.79
N THR A 211 0.75 6.12 16.99
CA THR A 211 0.95 4.68 17.19
C THR A 211 2.29 4.21 16.58
N PRO A 212 3.22 3.65 17.37
CA PRO A 212 4.43 3.03 16.84
C PRO A 212 4.09 1.78 16.01
N TYR A 213 4.86 1.50 14.96
CA TYR A 213 4.75 0.28 14.15
C TYR A 213 6.12 -0.35 13.88
N ARG A 214 6.10 -1.62 13.46
CA ARG A 214 7.26 -2.37 12.96
C ARG A 214 6.90 -3.03 11.64
N ILE A 215 7.84 -3.00 10.72
CA ILE A 215 7.68 -3.50 9.35
C ILE A 215 7.99 -4.99 9.20
N ASP A 216 8.57 -5.62 10.23
CA ASP A 216 9.11 -6.98 10.20
C ASP A 216 8.30 -7.98 11.06
N ILE A 217 7.08 -7.61 11.44
CA ILE A 217 6.15 -8.43 12.23
C ILE A 217 4.73 -8.33 11.66
N LEU A 218 3.87 -9.29 11.98
CA LEU A 218 2.42 -9.13 11.79
C LEU A 218 1.91 -8.00 12.69
N GLN A 219 1.00 -7.17 12.18
CA GLN A 219 0.62 -5.95 12.91
C GLN A 219 -0.20 -6.26 14.16
N PRO A 220 0.22 -5.83 15.36
CA PRO A 220 -0.53 -6.10 16.58
C PRO A 220 -1.82 -5.25 16.69
N LEU A 221 -1.94 -4.20 15.88
CA LEU A 221 -3.07 -3.28 15.87
C LEU A 221 -3.40 -2.86 14.44
N TYR A 222 -4.69 -2.89 14.11
CA TYR A 222 -5.26 -2.36 12.88
C TYR A 222 -6.24 -1.24 13.18
N PHE A 223 -6.26 -0.22 12.33
CA PHE A 223 -7.29 0.81 12.38
C PHE A 223 -8.38 0.52 11.36
N VAL A 224 -9.63 0.73 11.78
CA VAL A 224 -10.83 0.37 11.03
C VAL A 224 -11.59 1.63 10.65
N LEU A 225 -11.67 1.92 9.36
CA LEU A 225 -12.52 2.98 8.84
C LEU A 225 -14.01 2.59 8.97
N PRO A 226 -14.91 3.55 9.26
CA PRO A 226 -16.34 3.28 9.23
C PRO A 226 -16.85 2.95 7.82
N ASP A 227 -16.22 3.56 6.81
CA ASP A 227 -16.38 3.29 5.39
C ASP A 227 -15.15 3.87 4.63
N LEU A 228 -15.01 3.56 3.34
CA LEU A 228 -13.85 4.04 2.56
C LEU A 228 -13.91 5.56 2.25
N HIS A 229 -15.11 6.16 2.24
CA HIS A 229 -15.27 7.61 2.00
C HIS A 229 -14.61 8.44 3.10
N ARG A 230 -14.43 7.89 4.31
CA ARG A 230 -13.67 8.54 5.39
C ARG A 230 -12.27 9.02 4.97
N LEU A 231 -11.57 8.33 4.06
CA LEU A 231 -10.27 8.79 3.54
C LEU A 231 -10.39 10.09 2.72
N PHE A 232 -11.46 10.22 1.95
CA PHE A 232 -11.74 11.40 1.15
C PHE A 232 -12.12 12.61 2.01
N GLU A 233 -12.82 12.37 3.11
CA GLU A 233 -13.07 13.41 4.11
C GLU A 233 -11.77 13.83 4.80
N LEU A 234 -10.95 12.87 5.23
CA LEU A 234 -9.66 13.14 5.86
C LEU A 234 -8.74 13.98 4.95
N ALA A 235 -8.75 13.74 3.64
CA ALA A 235 -8.01 14.53 2.66
C ALA A 235 -8.40 16.03 2.63
N ARG A 236 -9.57 16.39 3.16
CA ARG A 236 -10.06 17.79 3.26
C ARG A 236 -9.88 18.39 4.64
N GLU A 237 -9.43 17.61 5.60
CA GLU A 237 -9.10 18.10 6.94
C GLU A 237 -7.70 18.70 6.98
N ASP A 238 -7.41 19.48 8.01
CA ASP A 238 -6.05 19.99 8.25
C ASP A 238 -5.17 18.90 8.89
N ILE A 239 -4.74 17.96 8.05
CA ILE A 239 -3.85 16.85 8.47
C ILE A 239 -2.57 17.38 9.11
N MET A 240 -2.04 18.52 8.66
CA MET A 240 -0.80 19.07 9.21
C MET A 240 -0.99 19.67 10.60
N ALA A 241 -2.16 20.25 10.91
CA ALA A 241 -2.50 20.60 12.29
C ALA A 241 -2.54 19.36 13.19
N LEU A 242 -3.13 18.25 12.72
CA LEU A 242 -3.15 16.98 13.43
C LEU A 242 -1.75 16.39 13.63
N VAL A 243 -0.87 16.46 12.62
CA VAL A 243 0.55 16.06 12.73
C VAL A 243 1.23 16.83 13.86
N ARG A 244 1.11 18.16 13.87
CA ARG A 244 1.73 19.00 14.91
C ARG A 244 1.13 18.73 16.29
N GLN A 245 -0.15 18.40 16.36
CA GLN A 245 -0.79 17.96 17.61
C GLN A 245 -0.23 16.61 18.08
N ALA A 246 -0.10 15.62 17.19
CA ALA A 246 0.50 14.32 17.48
C ALA A 246 1.94 14.45 17.99
N MET A 247 2.73 15.36 17.38
CA MET A 247 4.08 15.68 17.82
C MET A 247 4.11 16.23 19.25
N ARG A 248 3.20 17.15 19.60
CA ARG A 248 3.10 17.71 20.96
C ARG A 248 2.68 16.67 22.01
N LEU A 249 1.79 15.75 21.65
CA LEU A 249 1.28 14.72 22.55
C LEU A 249 2.24 13.52 22.71
N GLY A 250 3.23 13.38 21.82
CA GLY A 250 4.14 12.25 21.81
C GLY A 250 3.49 10.94 21.36
N LEU A 251 4.33 9.92 21.20
CA LEU A 251 3.92 8.58 20.77
C LEU A 251 3.32 7.78 21.92
N HIS A 252 2.41 6.86 21.59
CA HIS A 252 1.97 5.81 22.51
C HIS A 252 3.11 4.82 22.80
N GLN A 253 2.93 4.01 23.84
CA GLN A 253 3.80 2.86 24.06
C GLN A 253 3.63 1.83 22.93
N PRO A 254 4.72 1.24 22.41
CA PRO A 254 4.63 0.19 21.41
C PRO A 254 3.85 -1.03 21.93
N LYS A 255 2.98 -1.60 21.09
CA LYS A 255 2.25 -2.86 21.37
C LYS A 255 3.04 -4.11 20.97
N PHE A 256 4.35 -3.97 20.75
CA PHE A 256 5.25 -5.04 20.36
C PHE A 256 6.54 -4.98 21.18
N PRO A 257 7.21 -6.12 21.40
CA PRO A 257 8.49 -6.12 22.10
C PRO A 257 9.56 -5.35 21.31
N PRO A 258 10.56 -4.77 22.01
CA PRO A 258 11.75 -4.21 21.36
C PRO A 258 12.39 -5.24 20.42
N LYS A 259 13.10 -4.76 19.39
CA LYS A 259 13.88 -5.67 18.54
C LYS A 259 14.92 -6.38 19.42
N ALA A 260 14.97 -7.71 19.36
CA ALA A 260 16.03 -8.45 20.01
C ALA A 260 17.38 -7.95 19.47
N ALA A 261 18.32 -7.70 20.38
CA ALA A 261 19.65 -7.18 20.07
C ALA A 261 20.46 -8.16 19.23
#